data_AF-A0A7X3U349-F1
#
_entry.id   AF-A0A7X3U349-F1
#
_cell.length_a   1.000
_cell.length_b   1.000
_cell.length_c   1.000
_cell.angle_alpha   90.00
_cell.angle_beta   90.00
_cell.angle_gamma   90.00
#
_symmetry.space_group_name_H-M   'P 1'
#
loop_
_entity.id
_entity.type
_entity.pdbx_description
1 polymer ?
#
loop_
_entity_poly.entity_id
_entity_poly.type
_entity_poly.pdbx_seq_one_letter_code
_entity_poly.pdbx_strand_id
1 'polypeptide(L)'
;MAEVLYRKWRPKRLVEVVGQDAVTQTLRNAVSLERIAHAYLFTGPRGTGKTSTARIMAKAANCREPQDGEPDDACDICQSINEGRSLDLIEIDAASNRGIDDIRDLRDKVGYTPHEGRYKVYIIDEVHMLTEPAFNALLKTLEEPPAHAIFILATTEIHKVPLTIISRCQRYDFRRISLDTIQTQLDTLAQREGHTAEPEALELLARSSSGSLRDAENLLEQALVSYGSPLRAEQVRDLLELGGDERALDLARHALKNETKEGLAVINEVSAQGVDLQQFHRMVMDHLRGTLLIKSSVESSLGFNDEVKVELRKLTEGLSLDHLVHVLKTFSAVDVKRDLVSTLPLEMALVESSITPKAPVVQAAPAPAASAPAPARQGTAPPRAPARQQPRAPVPSGPPAGSRDIPPAARDPSTYRQPAASTPPRQADPQWDQVVRSLRHAKGKKYNLGSLLRDCRERRVDDDTLTLMFAHRAHMERMQEEFDDPASRKLVRDAVQSALGSEYEIQVSLADGGGNGPKQNVAQKSHLVRAARMMGARVIAEKEETPNDE
;
A
#
# COMPACT_ATOMS: atom_id res chain seq x y z
N MET A 1 -26.03 -17.69 5.92
CA MET A 1 -25.44 -16.99 4.76
C MET A 1 -24.62 -18.00 4.00
N ALA A 2 -24.78 -18.10 2.69
CA ALA A 2 -23.92 -18.95 1.87
C ALA A 2 -22.47 -18.45 1.98
N GLU A 3 -21.51 -19.38 2.05
CA GLU A 3 -20.09 -19.04 2.11
C GLU A 3 -19.59 -18.64 0.72
N VAL A 4 -18.84 -17.54 0.67
CA VAL A 4 -18.26 -16.96 -0.56
C VAL A 4 -17.29 -17.97 -1.22
N LEU A 5 -17.28 -18.08 -2.55
CA LEU A 5 -16.59 -19.15 -3.29
C LEU A 5 -15.11 -19.26 -2.94
N TYR A 6 -14.40 -18.14 -2.86
CA TYR A 6 -12.96 -18.14 -2.55
C TYR A 6 -12.62 -18.63 -1.13
N ARG A 7 -13.61 -18.65 -0.22
CA ARG A 7 -13.46 -19.24 1.12
C ARG A 7 -13.81 -20.71 1.10
N LYS A 8 -14.96 -21.04 0.50
CA LYS A 8 -15.47 -22.41 0.37
C LYS A 8 -14.47 -23.33 -0.36
N TRP A 9 -13.86 -22.83 -1.44
CA TRP A 9 -12.93 -23.57 -2.29
C TRP A 9 -11.45 -23.28 -2.00
N ARG A 10 -11.16 -22.65 -0.86
CA ARG A 10 -9.77 -22.39 -0.46
C ARG A 10 -9.01 -23.73 -0.40
N PRO A 11 -7.84 -23.84 -1.05
CA PRO A 11 -7.11 -25.10 -1.10
C PRO A 11 -6.71 -25.56 0.30
N LYS A 12 -6.83 -26.87 0.53
CA LYS A 12 -6.50 -27.52 1.80
C LYS A 12 -5.17 -28.26 1.73
N ARG A 13 -4.70 -28.62 0.54
CA ARG A 13 -3.43 -29.33 0.30
C ARG A 13 -2.52 -28.53 -0.63
N LEU A 14 -1.20 -28.77 -0.57
CA LEU A 14 -0.22 -28.02 -1.38
C LEU A 14 -0.43 -28.30 -2.88
N VAL A 15 -0.77 -29.54 -3.23
CA VAL A 15 -1.15 -29.95 -4.60
C VAL A 15 -2.38 -29.21 -5.16
N GLU A 16 -3.26 -28.67 -4.30
CA GLU A 16 -4.45 -27.94 -4.74
C GLU A 16 -4.17 -26.46 -5.01
N VAL A 17 -2.97 -25.97 -4.68
CA VAL A 17 -2.58 -24.58 -4.93
C VAL A 17 -2.25 -24.40 -6.41
N VAL A 18 -3.10 -23.66 -7.10
CA VAL A 18 -3.06 -23.48 -8.55
C VAL A 18 -1.92 -22.57 -8.99
N GLY A 19 -1.13 -23.02 -9.97
CA GLY A 19 -0.13 -22.21 -10.68
C GLY A 19 1.16 -21.92 -9.91
N GLN A 20 1.44 -22.65 -8.82
CA GLN A 20 2.61 -22.44 -7.96
C GLN A 20 3.45 -23.72 -7.75
N ASP A 21 3.50 -24.61 -8.75
CA ASP A 21 4.05 -25.97 -8.65
C ASP A 21 5.47 -26.03 -8.06
N ALA A 22 6.35 -25.12 -8.47
CA ALA A 22 7.73 -25.09 -7.97
C ALA A 22 7.80 -24.76 -6.46
N VAL A 23 6.93 -23.86 -5.99
CA VAL A 23 6.88 -23.46 -4.57
C VAL A 23 6.27 -24.61 -3.76
N THR A 24 5.12 -25.12 -4.19
CA THR A 24 4.39 -26.18 -3.49
C THR A 24 5.20 -27.47 -3.40
N GLN A 25 5.87 -27.87 -4.49
CA GLN A 25 6.75 -29.04 -4.49
C GLN A 25 7.93 -28.89 -3.52
N THR A 26 8.53 -27.69 -3.45
CA THR A 26 9.67 -27.45 -2.55
C THR A 26 9.22 -27.49 -1.08
N LEU A 27 8.07 -26.90 -0.76
CA LEU A 27 7.49 -26.95 0.59
C LEU A 27 7.11 -28.38 0.98
N ARG A 28 6.51 -29.13 0.06
CA ARG A 28 6.17 -30.54 0.25
C ARG A 28 7.41 -31.37 0.58
N ASN A 29 8.46 -31.22 -0.22
CA ASN A 29 9.75 -31.87 0.04
C ASN A 29 10.35 -31.48 1.40
N ALA A 30 10.21 -30.21 1.82
CA ALA A 30 10.71 -29.76 3.11
C ALA A 30 9.99 -30.47 4.28
N VAL A 31 8.69 -30.71 4.17
CA VAL A 31 7.92 -31.48 5.15
C VAL A 31 8.31 -32.97 5.09
N SER A 32 8.34 -33.59 3.91
CA SER A 32 8.70 -35.01 3.74
C SER A 32 10.10 -35.35 4.27
N LEU A 33 11.05 -34.43 4.11
CA LEU A 33 12.44 -34.60 4.54
C LEU A 33 12.69 -34.13 5.98
N GLU A 34 11.66 -33.66 6.69
CA GLU A 34 11.76 -33.03 8.01
C GLU A 34 12.77 -31.87 8.08
N ARG A 35 12.86 -31.10 6.97
CA ARG A 35 13.74 -29.93 6.82
C ARG A 35 12.94 -28.63 6.82
N ILE A 36 12.11 -28.46 7.83
CA ILE A 36 11.30 -27.25 8.00
C ILE A 36 12.18 -26.12 8.55
N ALA A 37 12.18 -24.97 7.87
CA ALA A 37 12.89 -23.78 8.31
C ALA A 37 12.12 -23.05 9.42
N HIS A 38 12.85 -22.33 10.26
CA HIS A 38 12.24 -21.49 11.29
C HIS A 38 11.54 -20.24 10.70
N ALA A 39 11.90 -19.81 9.49
CA ALA A 39 11.32 -18.62 8.85
C ALA A 39 11.19 -18.75 7.34
N TYR A 40 10.00 -18.44 6.83
CA TYR A 40 9.61 -18.42 5.43
C TYR A 40 9.17 -17.02 5.02
N LEU A 41 9.51 -16.59 3.81
CA LEU A 41 9.05 -15.33 3.22
C LEU A 41 8.38 -15.59 1.88
N PHE A 42 7.05 -15.49 1.86
CA PHE A 42 6.20 -15.64 0.69
C PHE A 42 5.95 -14.27 0.07
N THR A 43 6.46 -14.06 -1.13
CA THR A 43 6.34 -12.77 -1.83
C THR A 43 5.72 -12.96 -3.20
N GLY A 44 4.89 -12.01 -3.61
CA GLY A 44 4.29 -12.02 -4.95
C GLY A 44 2.97 -11.26 -4.98
N PRO A 45 2.36 -11.10 -6.17
CA PRO A 45 1.11 -10.37 -6.33
C PRO A 45 -0.02 -10.87 -5.42
N ARG A 46 -1.01 -10.03 -5.17
CA ARG A 46 -2.21 -10.43 -4.41
C ARG A 46 -2.95 -11.55 -5.15
N GLY A 47 -3.59 -12.45 -4.38
CA GLY A 47 -4.46 -13.50 -4.92
C GLY A 47 -3.75 -14.68 -5.60
N THR A 48 -2.42 -14.78 -5.48
CA THR A 48 -1.61 -15.91 -6.00
C THR A 48 -1.51 -17.10 -5.05
N GLY A 49 -2.16 -17.04 -3.88
CA GLY A 49 -2.21 -18.16 -2.92
C GLY A 49 -1.30 -18.07 -1.70
N LYS A 50 -0.47 -17.01 -1.53
CA LYS A 50 0.49 -16.86 -0.41
C LYS A 50 -0.06 -17.27 0.97
N THR A 51 -1.13 -16.62 1.43
CA THR A 51 -1.73 -16.87 2.76
C THR A 51 -2.37 -18.25 2.83
N SER A 52 -2.93 -18.77 1.72
CA SER A 52 -3.46 -20.15 1.66
C SER A 52 -2.34 -21.17 1.81
N THR A 53 -1.24 -21.02 1.06
CA THR A 53 -0.06 -21.86 1.17
C THR A 53 0.57 -21.78 2.56
N ALA A 54 0.57 -20.62 3.21
CA ALA A 54 1.05 -20.46 4.58
C ALA A 54 0.24 -21.30 5.59
N ARG A 55 -1.09 -21.28 5.49
CA ARG A 55 -1.96 -22.13 6.33
C ARG A 55 -1.77 -23.61 6.04
N ILE A 56 -1.66 -23.99 4.76
CA ILE A 56 -1.40 -25.38 4.38
C ILE A 56 -0.04 -25.84 4.93
N MET A 57 1.00 -24.99 4.87
CA MET A 57 2.32 -25.30 5.43
C MET A 57 2.26 -25.47 6.95
N ALA A 58 1.54 -24.59 7.65
CA ALA A 58 1.32 -24.73 9.10
C ALA A 58 0.61 -26.05 9.43
N LYS A 59 -0.37 -26.42 8.61
CA LYS A 59 -1.10 -27.68 8.73
C LYS A 59 -0.19 -28.89 8.48
N ALA A 60 0.58 -28.88 7.40
CA ALA A 60 1.50 -29.95 7.05
C ALA A 60 2.61 -30.14 8.11
N ALA A 61 3.13 -29.04 8.68
CA ALA A 61 4.14 -29.07 9.72
C ALA A 61 3.64 -29.68 11.05
N ASN A 62 2.34 -29.53 11.34
CA ASN A 62 1.72 -30.02 12.58
C ASN A 62 0.85 -31.27 12.39
N CYS A 63 0.70 -31.76 11.15
CA CYS A 63 -0.06 -32.95 10.84
C CYS A 63 0.53 -34.17 11.57
N ARG A 64 -0.33 -35.04 12.11
CA ARG A 64 0.12 -36.26 12.81
C ARG A 64 0.70 -37.29 11.86
N GLU A 65 0.05 -37.44 10.69
CA GLU A 65 0.41 -38.44 9.69
C GLU A 65 0.51 -37.79 8.30
N PRO A 66 1.52 -36.92 8.06
CA PRO A 66 1.71 -36.33 6.75
C PRO A 66 2.07 -37.41 5.72
N GLN A 67 1.50 -37.33 4.52
CA GLN A 67 1.77 -38.28 3.43
C GLN A 67 2.46 -37.57 2.28
N ASP A 68 3.69 -37.98 1.95
CA ASP A 68 4.56 -37.28 1.00
C ASP A 68 4.55 -35.75 1.24
N GLY A 69 4.63 -35.32 2.50
CA GLY A 69 4.70 -33.89 2.86
C GLY A 69 3.39 -33.12 2.74
N GLU A 70 2.29 -33.79 2.35
CA GLU A 70 0.95 -33.23 2.39
C GLU A 70 0.30 -33.48 3.75
N PRO A 71 -0.56 -32.55 4.24
CA PRO A 71 -1.40 -32.81 5.39
C PRO A 71 -2.48 -33.85 5.04
N ASP A 72 -2.83 -34.71 6.00
CA ASP A 72 -3.87 -35.73 5.86
C ASP A 72 -5.28 -35.14 5.68
N ASP A 73 -5.47 -33.90 6.11
CA ASP A 73 -6.75 -33.18 6.18
C ASP A 73 -7.84 -33.87 7.00
N ALA A 74 -7.47 -34.87 7.82
CA ALA A 74 -8.40 -35.72 8.56
C ALA A 74 -8.21 -35.65 10.07
N CYS A 75 -6.97 -35.51 10.56
CA CYS A 75 -6.70 -35.46 11.99
C CYS A 75 -7.23 -34.19 12.67
N ASP A 76 -7.38 -34.25 14.01
CA ASP A 76 -7.92 -33.16 14.83
C ASP A 76 -7.18 -31.83 14.63
N ILE A 77 -5.85 -31.88 14.48
CA ILE A 77 -5.02 -30.70 14.24
C ILE A 77 -5.35 -30.05 12.89
N CYS A 78 -5.47 -30.87 11.83
CA CYS A 78 -5.83 -30.42 10.50
C CYS A 78 -7.21 -29.77 10.48
N GLN A 79 -8.21 -30.40 11.12
CA GLN A 79 -9.55 -29.83 11.23
C GLN A 79 -9.56 -28.54 12.04
N SER A 80 -8.85 -28.51 13.17
CA SER A 80 -8.73 -27.31 14.03
C SER A 80 -8.11 -26.12 13.27
N ILE A 81 -7.11 -26.36 12.43
CA ILE A 81 -6.51 -25.32 11.57
C ILE A 81 -7.49 -24.87 10.48
N ASN A 82 -8.16 -25.80 9.79
CA ASN A 82 -9.13 -25.47 8.74
C ASN A 82 -10.29 -24.61 9.28
N GLU A 83 -10.75 -24.90 10.50
CA GLU A 83 -11.83 -24.18 11.18
C GLU A 83 -11.36 -22.90 11.89
N GLY A 84 -10.06 -22.61 11.90
CA GLY A 84 -9.49 -21.43 12.57
C GLY A 84 -9.56 -21.48 14.09
N ARG A 85 -9.63 -22.66 14.69
CA ARG A 85 -9.69 -22.88 16.15
C ARG A 85 -8.34 -23.24 16.77
N SER A 86 -7.32 -23.49 15.96
CA SER A 86 -6.00 -23.91 16.44
C SER A 86 -5.30 -22.79 17.22
N LEU A 87 -4.88 -23.08 18.45
CA LEU A 87 -4.08 -22.18 19.29
C LEU A 87 -2.60 -22.14 18.87
N ASP A 88 -2.18 -23.14 18.08
CA ASP A 88 -0.81 -23.27 17.57
C ASP A 88 -0.61 -22.58 16.22
N LEU A 89 -1.68 -21.99 15.66
CA LEU A 89 -1.62 -21.14 14.48
C LEU A 89 -2.04 -19.72 14.86
N ILE A 90 -1.10 -18.79 14.84
CA ILE A 90 -1.34 -17.37 15.10
C ILE A 90 -1.24 -16.62 13.78
N GLU A 91 -2.36 -16.06 13.33
CA GLU A 91 -2.43 -15.24 12.13
C GLU A 91 -2.55 -13.76 12.50
N ILE A 92 -1.63 -12.95 11.99
CA ILE A 92 -1.60 -11.51 12.21
C ILE A 92 -1.60 -10.82 10.85
N ASP A 93 -2.56 -9.93 10.65
CA ASP A 93 -2.55 -9.00 9.54
C ASP A 93 -1.80 -7.73 9.95
N ALA A 94 -0.64 -7.50 9.34
CA ALA A 94 0.20 -6.34 9.64
C ALA A 94 -0.43 -5.02 9.18
N ALA A 95 -1.44 -5.03 8.30
CA ALA A 95 -2.15 -3.81 7.93
C ALA A 95 -2.97 -3.26 9.12
N SER A 96 -3.53 -4.15 9.94
CA SER A 96 -4.28 -3.80 11.16
C SER A 96 -3.41 -3.76 12.41
N ASN A 97 -2.33 -4.55 12.47
CA ASN A 97 -1.43 -4.71 13.63
C ASN A 97 0.01 -4.26 13.29
N ARG A 98 0.14 -3.01 12.83
CA ARG A 98 1.40 -2.41 12.34
C ARG A 98 2.36 -1.96 13.43
N GLY A 99 1.89 -1.87 14.67
CA GLY A 99 2.57 -1.22 15.78
C GLY A 99 3.72 -2.03 16.36
N ILE A 100 4.64 -1.36 17.05
CA ILE A 100 5.71 -2.04 17.79
C ILE A 100 5.16 -2.86 18.95
N ASP A 101 4.09 -2.41 19.59
CA ASP A 101 3.51 -3.07 20.77
C ASP A 101 2.89 -4.43 20.37
N ASP A 102 2.20 -4.50 19.23
CA ASP A 102 1.66 -5.76 18.69
C ASP A 102 2.76 -6.81 18.46
N ILE A 103 3.90 -6.39 17.90
CA ILE A 103 5.05 -7.29 17.66
C ILE A 103 5.78 -7.64 18.96
N ARG A 104 5.81 -6.76 19.96
CA ARG A 104 6.36 -7.09 21.29
C ARG A 104 5.50 -8.14 21.98
N ASP A 105 4.18 -7.96 21.95
CA ASP A 105 3.24 -8.94 22.50
C ASP A 105 3.37 -10.30 21.80
N LEU A 106 3.56 -10.30 20.48
CA LEU A 106 3.89 -11.52 19.74
C LEU A 106 5.20 -12.14 20.23
N ARG A 107 6.28 -11.36 20.32
CA ARG A 107 7.60 -11.86 20.73
C ARG A 107 7.53 -12.49 22.13
N ASP A 108 6.84 -11.85 23.05
CA ASP A 108 6.72 -12.35 24.42
C ASP A 108 5.91 -13.67 24.43
N LYS A 109 4.97 -13.85 23.50
CA LYS A 109 4.21 -15.09 23.31
C LYS A 109 4.96 -16.20 22.55
N VAL A 110 6.02 -15.86 21.81
CA VAL A 110 6.83 -16.82 21.02
C VAL A 110 7.58 -17.80 21.92
N GLY A 111 7.94 -17.39 23.14
CA GLY A 111 8.61 -18.27 24.11
C GLY A 111 7.75 -19.42 24.63
N TYR A 112 6.42 -19.35 24.52
CA TYR A 112 5.53 -20.43 24.98
C TYR A 112 5.55 -21.61 24.01
N THR A 113 5.60 -22.83 24.56
CA THR A 113 5.53 -24.08 23.81
C THR A 113 4.17 -24.24 23.10
N PRO A 114 4.11 -25.05 22.04
CA PRO A 114 2.84 -25.40 21.39
C PRO A 114 1.90 -26.14 22.36
N HIS A 115 0.61 -26.07 22.11
CA HIS A 115 -0.45 -26.70 22.89
C HIS A 115 -0.69 -28.17 22.48
N GLU A 116 -0.95 -28.40 21.19
CA GLU A 116 -1.29 -29.71 20.62
C GLU A 116 -0.34 -30.14 19.49
N GLY A 117 0.20 -29.17 18.73
CA GLY A 117 1.08 -29.40 17.59
C GLY A 117 2.56 -29.59 17.96
N ARG A 118 3.38 -29.91 16.95
CA ARG A 118 4.85 -29.96 17.07
C ARG A 118 5.46 -28.55 17.05
N TYR A 119 4.82 -27.64 16.35
CA TYR A 119 5.24 -26.27 16.11
C TYR A 119 4.14 -25.27 16.41
N LYS A 120 4.54 -24.09 16.87
CA LYS A 120 3.70 -22.92 16.98
C LYS A 120 4.02 -21.99 15.80
N VAL A 121 3.07 -21.84 14.90
CA VAL A 121 3.26 -21.18 13.61
C VAL A 121 2.67 -19.78 13.64
N TYR A 122 3.47 -18.80 13.26
CA TYR A 122 3.12 -17.39 13.20
C TYR A 122 3.06 -16.96 11.73
N ILE A 123 1.86 -16.71 11.22
CA ILE A 123 1.66 -16.13 9.89
C ILE A 123 1.51 -14.63 10.05
N ILE A 124 2.40 -13.85 9.44
CA ILE A 124 2.31 -12.39 9.38
C ILE A 124 2.01 -12.00 7.94
N ASP A 125 0.74 -11.71 7.66
CA ASP A 125 0.28 -11.28 6.34
C ASP A 125 0.50 -9.78 6.14
N GLU A 126 0.75 -9.40 4.89
CA GLU A 126 1.16 -8.06 4.47
C GLU A 126 2.26 -7.43 5.33
N VAL A 127 3.31 -8.21 5.66
CA VAL A 127 4.38 -7.81 6.59
C VAL A 127 5.07 -6.48 6.22
N HIS A 128 5.02 -6.07 4.94
CA HIS A 128 5.53 -4.78 4.48
C HIS A 128 4.79 -3.56 5.07
N MET A 129 3.63 -3.77 5.71
CA MET A 129 2.86 -2.76 6.41
C MET A 129 3.35 -2.51 7.84
N LEU A 130 4.26 -3.34 8.36
CA LEU A 130 4.89 -3.11 9.66
C LEU A 130 5.73 -1.83 9.66
N THR A 131 5.71 -1.14 10.79
CA THR A 131 6.59 0.01 11.02
C THR A 131 8.05 -0.44 11.21
N GLU A 132 9.02 0.43 10.92
CA GLU A 132 10.45 0.11 11.14
C GLU A 132 10.78 -0.35 12.57
N PRO A 133 10.22 0.26 13.65
CA PRO A 133 10.46 -0.23 15.00
C PRO A 133 9.88 -1.63 15.23
N ALA A 134 8.76 -1.98 14.58
CA ALA A 134 8.17 -3.31 14.64
C ALA A 134 9.05 -4.36 13.94
N PHE A 135 9.62 -4.04 12.76
CA PHE A 135 10.62 -4.91 12.12
C PHE A 135 11.84 -5.17 13.03
N ASN A 136 12.36 -4.14 13.68
CA ASN A 136 13.49 -4.29 14.59
C ASN A 136 13.17 -5.15 15.82
N ALA A 137 11.93 -5.09 16.31
CA ALA A 137 11.46 -5.96 17.38
C ALA A 137 11.40 -7.43 16.93
N LEU A 138 10.97 -7.68 15.68
CA LEU A 138 10.89 -9.03 15.11
C LEU A 138 12.27 -9.64 14.83
N LEU A 139 13.29 -8.83 14.51
CA LEU A 139 14.64 -9.31 14.18
C LEU A 139 15.23 -10.22 15.27
N LYS A 140 15.09 -9.84 16.54
CA LYS A 140 15.63 -10.64 17.66
C LYS A 140 15.07 -12.06 17.66
N THR A 141 13.78 -12.18 17.37
CA THR A 141 13.07 -13.46 17.34
C THR A 141 13.44 -14.30 16.12
N LEU A 142 13.74 -13.66 14.99
CA LEU A 142 14.17 -14.36 13.77
C LEU A 142 15.65 -14.79 13.84
N GLU A 143 16.48 -14.10 14.62
CA GLU A 143 17.90 -14.46 14.83
C GLU A 143 18.06 -15.63 15.79
N GLU A 144 17.30 -15.64 16.87
CA GLU A 144 17.36 -16.66 17.91
C GLU A 144 15.95 -17.26 18.12
N PRO A 145 15.38 -17.94 17.11
CA PRO A 145 14.03 -18.50 17.22
C PRO A 145 14.02 -19.71 18.16
N PRO A 146 12.98 -19.86 19.01
CA PRO A 146 12.74 -21.12 19.69
C PRO A 146 12.58 -22.27 18.70
N ALA A 147 13.06 -23.47 19.04
CA ALA A 147 13.05 -24.64 18.15
C ALA A 147 11.64 -25.06 17.68
N HIS A 148 10.60 -24.71 18.45
CA HIS A 148 9.21 -24.99 18.13
C HIS A 148 8.50 -23.85 17.36
N ALA A 149 9.16 -22.70 17.15
CA ALA A 149 8.54 -21.55 16.49
C ALA A 149 8.82 -21.55 14.99
N ILE A 150 7.78 -21.38 14.18
CA ILE A 150 7.88 -21.18 12.72
C ILE A 150 7.25 -19.85 12.36
N PHE A 151 7.96 -19.02 11.60
CA PHE A 151 7.46 -17.77 11.05
C PHE A 151 7.18 -17.93 9.55
N ILE A 152 6.02 -17.48 9.11
CA ILE A 152 5.67 -17.37 7.69
C ILE A 152 5.24 -15.94 7.42
N LEU A 153 6.12 -15.19 6.78
CA LEU A 153 5.89 -13.80 6.41
C LEU A 153 5.32 -13.76 4.99
N ALA A 154 4.22 -13.05 4.76
CA ALA A 154 3.65 -12.85 3.43
C ALA A 154 3.65 -11.37 3.04
N THR A 155 3.97 -11.06 1.79
CA THR A 155 3.96 -9.67 1.29
C THR A 155 3.66 -9.58 -0.20
N THR A 156 2.95 -8.52 -0.62
CA THR A 156 2.88 -8.11 -2.03
C THR A 156 4.04 -7.21 -2.47
N GLU A 157 4.75 -6.60 -1.53
CA GLU A 157 5.75 -5.55 -1.78
C GLU A 157 7.08 -5.87 -1.09
N ILE A 158 7.83 -6.82 -1.66
CA ILE A 158 9.12 -7.27 -1.12
C ILE A 158 10.14 -6.14 -0.91
N HIS A 159 10.11 -5.11 -1.77
CA HIS A 159 11.05 -3.99 -1.74
C HIS A 159 10.87 -3.08 -0.50
N LYS A 160 9.72 -3.16 0.18
CA LYS A 160 9.47 -2.48 1.45
C LYS A 160 9.91 -3.28 2.67
N VAL A 161 10.24 -4.56 2.50
CA VAL A 161 10.73 -5.41 3.60
C VAL A 161 12.24 -5.20 3.76
N PRO A 162 12.75 -4.92 4.97
CA PRO A 162 14.18 -4.74 5.19
C PRO A 162 15.01 -5.96 4.76
N LEU A 163 16.17 -5.71 4.13
CA LEU A 163 17.09 -6.78 3.72
C LEU A 163 17.54 -7.66 4.90
N THR A 164 17.59 -7.10 6.10
CA THR A 164 17.90 -7.83 7.34
C THR A 164 16.87 -8.90 7.68
N ILE A 165 15.60 -8.70 7.34
CA ILE A 165 14.55 -9.71 7.50
C ILE A 165 14.66 -10.74 6.38
N ILE A 166 14.79 -10.28 5.13
CA ILE A 166 14.87 -11.15 3.95
C ILE A 166 16.02 -12.16 4.08
N SER A 167 17.19 -11.73 4.57
CA SER A 167 18.36 -12.59 4.70
C SER A 167 18.21 -13.71 5.74
N ARG A 168 17.23 -13.63 6.64
CA ARG A 168 16.94 -14.62 7.69
C ARG A 168 15.78 -15.54 7.34
N CYS A 169 15.15 -15.34 6.18
CA CYS A 169 14.00 -16.12 5.75
C CYS A 169 14.33 -16.94 4.50
N GLN A 170 13.74 -18.13 4.38
CA GLN A 170 13.70 -18.82 3.10
C GLN A 170 12.65 -18.17 2.19
N ARG A 171 13.11 -17.51 1.12
CA ARG A 171 12.24 -16.76 0.21
C ARG A 171 11.61 -17.65 -0.86
N TYR A 172 10.30 -17.46 -1.07
CA TYR A 172 9.52 -18.09 -2.13
C TYR A 172 8.74 -17.03 -2.92
N ASP A 173 8.97 -17.00 -4.23
CA ASP A 173 8.34 -16.06 -5.15
C ASP A 173 7.12 -16.69 -5.83
N PHE A 174 5.94 -16.20 -5.46
CA PHE A 174 4.66 -16.54 -6.06
C PHE A 174 4.44 -15.69 -7.32
N ARG A 175 4.09 -16.35 -8.42
CA ARG A 175 3.91 -15.70 -9.72
C ARG A 175 2.43 -15.50 -10.03
N ARG A 176 2.13 -14.60 -10.98
CA ARG A 176 0.77 -14.51 -11.53
C ARG A 176 0.40 -15.84 -12.17
N ILE A 177 -0.84 -16.27 -11.95
CA ILE A 177 -1.37 -17.49 -12.55
C ILE A 177 -1.69 -17.17 -14.02
N SER A 178 -1.42 -18.12 -14.92
CA SER A 178 -1.71 -17.93 -16.34
C SER A 178 -3.22 -17.84 -16.58
N LEU A 179 -3.61 -17.18 -17.66
CA LEU A 179 -5.02 -17.00 -18.03
C LEU A 179 -5.71 -18.37 -18.23
N ASP A 180 -5.07 -19.27 -18.96
CA ASP A 180 -5.56 -20.62 -19.26
C ASP A 180 -5.79 -21.45 -17.98
N THR A 181 -4.86 -21.36 -17.03
CA THR A 181 -5.00 -22.04 -15.74
C THR A 181 -6.12 -21.45 -14.90
N ILE A 182 -6.30 -20.13 -14.89
CA ILE A 182 -7.45 -19.50 -14.20
C ILE A 182 -8.76 -19.93 -14.87
N GLN A 183 -8.84 -19.88 -16.20
CA GLN A 183 -10.05 -20.28 -16.93
C GLN A 183 -10.45 -21.73 -16.63
N THR A 184 -9.49 -22.66 -16.66
CA THR A 184 -9.70 -24.07 -16.32
C THR A 184 -10.20 -24.24 -14.88
N GLN A 185 -9.63 -23.47 -13.95
CA GLN A 185 -10.04 -23.50 -12.55
C GLN A 185 -11.45 -22.93 -12.37
N LEU A 186 -11.80 -21.83 -13.04
CA LEU A 186 -13.16 -21.27 -12.98
C LEU A 186 -14.20 -22.22 -13.56
N ASP A 187 -13.89 -22.91 -14.66
CA ASP A 187 -14.76 -23.93 -15.24
C ASP A 187 -15.01 -25.08 -14.25
N THR A 188 -13.92 -25.60 -13.66
CA THR A 188 -14.00 -26.65 -12.64
C THR A 188 -14.85 -26.22 -11.45
N LEU A 189 -14.70 -24.98 -10.99
CA LEU A 189 -15.48 -24.43 -9.87
C LEU A 189 -16.96 -24.26 -10.24
N ALA A 190 -17.27 -23.71 -11.42
CA ALA A 190 -18.64 -23.56 -11.89
C ALA A 190 -19.36 -24.92 -11.94
N GLN A 191 -18.70 -25.94 -12.51
CA GLN A 191 -19.24 -27.30 -12.58
C GLN A 191 -19.48 -27.92 -11.20
N ARG A 192 -18.57 -27.71 -10.24
CA ARG A 192 -18.72 -28.20 -8.86
C ARG A 192 -19.88 -27.53 -8.11
N GLU A 193 -20.19 -26.28 -8.44
CA GLU A 193 -21.38 -25.58 -7.93
C GLU A 193 -22.65 -25.93 -8.72
N GLY A 194 -22.58 -26.81 -9.72
CA GLY A 194 -23.73 -27.20 -10.55
C GLY A 194 -24.14 -26.15 -11.58
N HIS A 195 -23.22 -25.25 -11.93
CA HIS A 195 -23.41 -24.20 -12.93
C HIS A 195 -22.66 -24.51 -14.22
N THR A 196 -23.16 -23.97 -15.34
CA THR A 196 -22.49 -24.02 -16.64
C THR A 196 -22.14 -22.62 -17.09
N ALA A 197 -20.98 -22.46 -17.73
CA ALA A 197 -20.51 -21.17 -18.23
C ALA A 197 -19.90 -21.36 -19.63
N GLU A 198 -20.09 -20.36 -20.49
CA GLU A 198 -19.44 -20.33 -21.80
C GLU A 198 -17.91 -20.15 -21.65
N PRO A 199 -17.09 -20.81 -22.47
CA PRO A 199 -15.63 -20.66 -22.39
C PRO A 199 -15.17 -19.21 -22.52
N GLU A 200 -15.81 -18.42 -23.39
CA GLU A 200 -15.53 -16.99 -23.56
C GLU A 200 -15.89 -16.18 -22.31
N ALA A 201 -16.98 -16.51 -21.62
CA ALA A 201 -17.36 -15.86 -20.36
C ALA A 201 -16.28 -16.06 -19.29
N LEU A 202 -15.78 -17.30 -19.14
CA LEU A 202 -14.70 -17.63 -18.21
C LEU A 202 -13.38 -16.97 -18.59
N GLU A 203 -13.08 -16.86 -19.89
CA GLU A 203 -11.90 -16.16 -20.40
C GLU A 203 -11.92 -14.68 -20.02
N LEU A 204 -13.08 -14.02 -20.16
CA LEU A 204 -13.25 -12.62 -19.78
C LEU A 204 -13.02 -12.39 -18.29
N LEU A 205 -13.58 -13.26 -17.42
CA LEU A 205 -13.36 -13.20 -15.97
C LEU A 205 -11.87 -13.42 -15.62
N ALA A 206 -11.23 -14.42 -16.24
CA ALA A 206 -9.82 -14.73 -16.04
C ALA A 206 -8.90 -13.58 -16.48
N ARG A 207 -9.25 -12.89 -17.58
CA ARG A 207 -8.51 -11.72 -18.08
C ARG A 207 -8.63 -10.53 -17.12
N SER A 208 -9.83 -10.25 -16.62
CA SER A 208 -10.10 -9.15 -15.69
C SER A 208 -9.43 -9.33 -14.33
N SER A 209 -9.19 -10.58 -13.90
CA SER A 209 -8.53 -10.87 -12.63
C SER A 209 -7.01 -10.63 -12.63
N SER A 210 -6.41 -10.32 -13.79
CA SER A 210 -4.98 -9.96 -13.89
C SER A 210 -4.00 -10.99 -13.29
N GLY A 211 -4.37 -12.28 -13.26
CA GLY A 211 -3.55 -13.36 -12.70
C GLY A 211 -3.81 -13.65 -11.21
N SER A 212 -4.86 -13.07 -10.61
CA SER A 212 -5.31 -13.29 -9.24
C SER A 212 -6.49 -14.27 -9.23
N LEU A 213 -6.29 -15.50 -8.73
CA LEU A 213 -7.37 -16.48 -8.69
C LEU A 213 -8.50 -16.04 -7.74
N ARG A 214 -8.14 -15.43 -6.62
CA ARG A 214 -9.13 -14.89 -5.66
C ARG A 214 -10.05 -13.86 -6.31
N ASP A 215 -9.52 -12.98 -7.15
CA ASP A 215 -10.36 -11.97 -7.82
C ASP A 215 -11.19 -12.61 -8.93
N ALA A 216 -10.65 -13.61 -9.62
CA ALA A 216 -11.39 -14.39 -10.61
C ALA A 216 -12.58 -15.13 -10.00
N GLU A 217 -12.40 -15.77 -8.84
CA GLU A 217 -13.46 -16.48 -8.10
C GLU A 217 -14.55 -15.53 -7.61
N ASN A 218 -14.17 -14.34 -7.11
CA ASN A 218 -15.14 -13.31 -6.72
C ASN A 218 -15.97 -12.83 -7.93
N LEU A 219 -15.32 -12.59 -9.07
CA LEU A 219 -16.00 -12.17 -10.29
C LEU A 219 -16.94 -13.26 -10.80
N LEU A 220 -16.52 -14.54 -10.76
CA LEU A 220 -17.37 -15.67 -11.12
C LEU A 220 -18.60 -15.74 -10.22
N GLU A 221 -18.43 -15.66 -8.90
CA GLU A 221 -19.55 -15.67 -7.95
C GLU A 221 -20.51 -14.52 -8.22
N GLN A 222 -19.99 -13.31 -8.40
CA GLN A 222 -20.80 -12.14 -8.70
C GLN A 222 -21.59 -12.33 -10.01
N ALA A 223 -20.98 -12.91 -11.04
CA ALA A 223 -21.63 -13.20 -12.31
C ALA A 223 -22.75 -14.26 -12.16
N LEU A 224 -22.47 -15.35 -11.44
CA LEU A 224 -23.43 -16.42 -11.18
C LEU A 224 -24.62 -15.92 -10.34
N VAL A 225 -24.38 -15.08 -9.34
CA VAL A 225 -25.45 -14.49 -8.51
C VAL A 225 -26.30 -13.51 -9.32
N SER A 226 -25.68 -12.74 -10.23
CA SER A 226 -26.38 -11.70 -10.99
C SER A 226 -27.20 -12.25 -12.14
N TYR A 227 -26.68 -13.26 -12.85
CA TYR A 227 -27.26 -13.73 -14.11
C TYR A 227 -27.72 -15.19 -14.10
N GLY A 228 -27.36 -15.94 -13.05
CA GLY A 228 -27.67 -17.36 -12.93
C GLY A 228 -26.82 -18.23 -13.86
N SER A 229 -27.39 -19.37 -14.24
CA SER A 229 -26.77 -20.38 -15.10
C SER A 229 -27.72 -20.73 -16.25
N PRO A 230 -27.25 -20.91 -17.49
CA PRO A 230 -25.85 -20.81 -17.93
C PRO A 230 -25.32 -19.38 -17.98
N LEU A 231 -24.07 -19.17 -17.60
CA LEU A 231 -23.38 -17.88 -17.68
C LEU A 231 -22.83 -17.65 -19.09
N ARG A 232 -23.26 -16.56 -19.74
CA ARG A 232 -22.90 -16.20 -21.11
C ARG A 232 -21.88 -15.07 -21.19
N ALA A 233 -21.14 -14.99 -22.29
CA ALA A 233 -20.10 -13.98 -22.50
C ALA A 233 -20.66 -12.55 -22.49
N GLU A 234 -21.85 -12.32 -23.05
CA GLU A 234 -22.53 -11.02 -23.04
C GLU A 234 -22.81 -10.53 -21.62
N GLN A 235 -23.32 -11.41 -20.75
CA GLN A 235 -23.62 -11.08 -19.35
C GLN A 235 -22.35 -10.70 -18.56
N VAL A 236 -21.24 -11.39 -18.84
CA VAL A 236 -19.94 -11.06 -18.25
C VAL A 236 -19.40 -9.74 -18.80
N ARG A 237 -19.60 -9.43 -20.08
CA ARG A 237 -19.25 -8.12 -20.64
C ARG A 237 -20.05 -7.00 -19.97
N ASP A 238 -21.34 -7.20 -19.75
CA ASP A 238 -22.20 -6.25 -19.04
C ASP A 238 -21.74 -6.06 -17.59
N LEU A 239 -21.43 -7.17 -16.89
CA LEU A 239 -20.94 -7.13 -15.51
C LEU A 239 -19.61 -6.36 -15.36
N LEU A 240 -18.69 -6.62 -16.28
CA LEU A 240 -17.37 -6.01 -16.30
C LEU A 240 -17.37 -4.65 -17.00
N GLU A 241 -18.52 -4.23 -17.51
CA GLU A 241 -18.73 -3.01 -18.30
C GLU A 241 -17.77 -2.90 -19.51
N LEU A 242 -17.36 -4.04 -20.07
CA LEU A 242 -16.42 -4.14 -21.20
C LEU A 242 -17.02 -3.67 -22.54
N GLY A 243 -18.24 -3.14 -22.53
CA GLY A 243 -18.88 -2.44 -23.64
C GLY A 243 -19.68 -1.20 -23.21
N GLY A 244 -19.54 -0.74 -21.97
CA GLY A 244 -20.58 0.02 -21.27
C GLY A 244 -20.42 1.54 -21.21
N ASP A 245 -19.82 2.19 -22.21
CA ASP A 245 -20.02 3.61 -22.48
C ASP A 245 -19.47 3.98 -23.86
N GLU A 246 -20.34 4.21 -24.85
CA GLU A 246 -19.91 4.73 -26.17
C GLU A 246 -19.09 6.02 -26.03
N ARG A 247 -19.34 6.80 -24.97
CA ARG A 247 -18.59 8.02 -24.67
C ARG A 247 -17.12 7.74 -24.34
N ALA A 248 -16.79 6.57 -23.77
CA ALA A 248 -15.40 6.21 -23.48
C ALA A 248 -14.63 5.91 -24.77
N LEU A 249 -15.26 5.19 -25.71
CA LEU A 249 -14.73 4.97 -27.05
C LEU A 249 -14.62 6.29 -27.82
N ASP A 250 -15.62 7.16 -27.71
CA ASP A 250 -15.63 8.47 -28.34
C ASP A 250 -14.53 9.37 -27.80
N LEU A 251 -14.31 9.41 -26.48
CA LEU A 251 -13.20 10.17 -25.91
C LEU A 251 -11.85 9.61 -26.39
N ALA A 252 -11.68 8.28 -26.43
CA ALA A 252 -10.47 7.67 -26.97
C ALA A 252 -10.27 8.06 -28.45
N ARG A 253 -11.33 8.03 -29.27
CA ARG A 253 -11.32 8.49 -30.67
C ARG A 253 -10.93 9.97 -30.77
N HIS A 254 -11.56 10.85 -30.00
CA HIS A 254 -11.29 12.28 -30.02
C HIS A 254 -9.85 12.59 -29.59
N ALA A 255 -9.33 11.86 -28.59
CA ALA A 255 -7.94 11.98 -28.15
C ALA A 255 -6.95 11.55 -29.25
N LEU A 256 -7.22 10.47 -29.98
CA LEU A 256 -6.37 9.96 -31.07
C LEU A 256 -6.46 10.80 -32.36
N LYS A 257 -7.57 11.53 -32.57
CA LYS A 257 -7.75 12.42 -33.72
C LYS A 257 -7.36 13.87 -33.44
N ASN A 258 -6.97 14.21 -32.21
CA ASN A 258 -6.71 15.57 -31.75
C ASN A 258 -7.94 16.50 -31.83
N GLU A 259 -9.13 15.94 -31.61
CA GLU A 259 -10.42 16.65 -31.59
C GLU A 259 -10.71 17.16 -30.16
N THR A 260 -9.94 18.15 -29.71
CA THR A 260 -9.94 18.62 -28.31
C THR A 260 -11.30 19.16 -27.87
N LYS A 261 -12.00 19.89 -28.75
CA LYS A 261 -13.31 20.48 -28.43
C LYS A 261 -14.35 19.40 -28.16
N GLU A 262 -14.41 18.40 -29.03
CA GLU A 262 -15.33 17.28 -28.96
C GLU A 262 -15.02 16.40 -27.73
N GLY A 263 -13.74 16.11 -27.47
CA GLY A 263 -13.36 15.36 -26.27
C GLY A 263 -13.69 16.11 -24.96
N LEU A 264 -13.52 17.43 -24.89
CA LEU A 264 -13.93 18.23 -23.73
C LEU A 264 -15.45 18.24 -23.53
N ALA A 265 -16.23 18.20 -24.60
CA ALA A 265 -17.69 18.07 -24.52
C ALA A 265 -18.10 16.73 -23.90
N VAL A 266 -17.45 15.64 -24.30
CA VAL A 266 -17.67 14.30 -23.74
C VAL A 266 -17.35 14.26 -22.24
N ILE A 267 -16.21 14.82 -21.82
CA ILE A 267 -15.83 14.86 -20.39
C ILE A 267 -16.87 15.63 -19.57
N ASN A 268 -17.33 16.78 -20.06
CA ASN A 268 -18.36 17.57 -19.40
C ASN A 268 -19.70 16.83 -19.32
N GLU A 269 -20.10 16.13 -20.37
CA GLU A 269 -21.33 15.35 -20.39
C GLU A 269 -21.30 14.21 -19.35
N VAL A 270 -20.21 13.45 -19.32
CA VAL A 270 -19.99 12.34 -18.37
C VAL A 270 -20.03 12.86 -16.93
N SER A 271 -19.40 14.01 -16.67
CA SER A 271 -19.43 14.66 -15.35
C SER A 271 -20.83 15.16 -14.97
N ALA A 272 -21.54 15.79 -15.90
CA ALA A 272 -22.89 16.32 -15.65
C ALA A 272 -23.91 15.21 -15.34
N GLN A 273 -23.70 14.01 -15.87
CA GLN A 273 -24.53 12.84 -15.60
C GLN A 273 -24.11 12.07 -14.33
N GLY A 274 -23.09 12.54 -13.62
CA GLY A 274 -22.64 11.94 -12.35
C GLY A 274 -21.97 10.57 -12.51
N VAL A 275 -21.41 10.28 -13.68
CA VAL A 275 -20.67 9.04 -13.93
C VAL A 275 -19.36 9.04 -13.12
N ASP A 276 -18.96 7.89 -12.60
CA ASP A 276 -17.68 7.73 -11.91
C ASP A 276 -16.52 7.96 -12.89
N LEU A 277 -15.80 9.07 -12.71
CA LEU A 277 -14.70 9.47 -13.59
C LEU A 277 -13.52 8.49 -13.57
N GLN A 278 -13.32 7.74 -12.48
CA GLN A 278 -12.23 6.76 -12.37
C GLN A 278 -12.56 5.49 -13.17
N GLN A 279 -13.83 5.08 -13.16
CA GLN A 279 -14.35 4.01 -14.01
C GLN A 279 -14.29 4.42 -15.48
N PHE A 280 -14.81 5.60 -15.81
CA PHE A 280 -14.77 6.13 -17.17
C PHE A 280 -13.34 6.24 -17.72
N HIS A 281 -12.39 6.75 -16.93
CA HIS A 281 -10.97 6.81 -17.32
C HIS A 281 -10.36 5.42 -17.58
N ARG A 282 -10.70 4.40 -16.79
CA ARG A 282 -10.25 3.02 -17.05
C ARG A 282 -10.78 2.49 -18.38
N MET A 283 -12.04 2.75 -18.70
CA MET A 283 -12.64 2.33 -19.98
C MET A 283 -11.95 2.99 -21.17
N VAL A 284 -11.67 4.30 -21.08
CA VAL A 284 -10.89 5.03 -22.09
C VAL A 284 -9.50 4.42 -22.26
N MET A 285 -8.81 4.10 -21.16
CA MET A 285 -7.50 3.44 -21.19
C MET A 285 -7.56 2.05 -21.83
N ASP A 286 -8.63 1.28 -21.58
CA ASP A 286 -8.83 -0.03 -22.21
C ASP A 286 -9.02 0.08 -23.72
N HIS A 287 -9.77 1.07 -24.20
CA HIS A 287 -9.91 1.35 -25.64
C HIS A 287 -8.57 1.77 -26.27
N LEU A 288 -7.84 2.71 -25.66
CA LEU A 288 -6.52 3.15 -26.15
C LEU A 288 -5.51 1.99 -26.21
N ARG A 289 -5.48 1.14 -25.17
CA ARG A 289 -4.68 -0.09 -25.15
C ARG A 289 -5.15 -1.06 -26.24
N GLY A 290 -6.45 -1.17 -26.45
CA GLY A 290 -7.05 -1.97 -27.51
C GLY A 290 -6.56 -1.56 -28.89
N THR A 291 -6.62 -0.26 -29.20
CA THR A 291 -6.09 0.32 -30.44
C THR A 291 -4.60 0.01 -30.62
N LEU A 292 -3.79 0.09 -29.55
CA LEU A 292 -2.37 -0.24 -29.61
C LEU A 292 -2.13 -1.70 -29.99
N LEU A 293 -2.86 -2.62 -29.37
CA LEU A 293 -2.73 -4.06 -29.65
C LEU A 293 -3.14 -4.40 -31.08
N ILE A 294 -4.24 -3.83 -31.58
CA ILE A 294 -4.68 -3.99 -32.98
C ILE A 294 -3.62 -3.41 -33.94
N LYS A 295 -3.13 -2.19 -33.66
CA LYS A 295 -2.08 -1.55 -34.48
C LYS A 295 -0.78 -2.35 -34.52
N SER A 296 -0.51 -3.13 -33.47
CA SER A 296 0.66 -4.00 -33.36
C SER A 296 0.43 -5.43 -33.88
N SER A 297 -0.73 -5.70 -34.50
CA SER A 297 -1.13 -7.03 -34.99
C SER A 297 -1.26 -8.10 -33.91
N VAL A 298 -1.64 -7.73 -32.68
CA VAL A 298 -1.87 -8.64 -31.53
C VAL A 298 -3.35 -8.58 -31.13
N GLU A 299 -4.24 -9.11 -31.97
CA GLU A 299 -5.70 -9.03 -31.76
C GLU A 299 -6.24 -10.05 -30.73
N SER A 300 -5.55 -11.18 -30.53
CA SER A 300 -5.99 -12.30 -29.67
C SER A 300 -6.09 -11.96 -28.17
N SER A 301 -5.74 -10.74 -27.77
CA SER A 301 -5.69 -10.31 -26.37
C SER A 301 -6.84 -9.37 -25.96
N LEU A 302 -7.85 -9.19 -26.81
CA LEU A 302 -8.93 -8.20 -26.62
C LEU A 302 -10.23 -8.87 -26.17
N GLY A 303 -10.74 -8.46 -25.01
CA GLY A 303 -12.03 -8.90 -24.46
C GLY A 303 -13.25 -8.10 -24.97
N PHE A 304 -13.05 -7.19 -25.93
CA PHE A 304 -14.11 -6.39 -26.53
C PHE A 304 -15.05 -7.24 -27.39
N ASN A 305 -16.29 -6.78 -27.55
CA ASN A 305 -17.21 -7.33 -28.55
C ASN A 305 -16.72 -7.03 -29.98
N ASP A 306 -17.30 -7.70 -30.97
CA ASP A 306 -16.84 -7.57 -32.36
C ASP A 306 -17.12 -6.19 -32.97
N GLU A 307 -18.19 -5.50 -32.52
CA GLU A 307 -18.54 -4.15 -32.96
C GLU A 307 -17.46 -3.13 -32.54
N VAL A 308 -17.07 -3.14 -31.27
CA VAL A 308 -15.98 -2.30 -30.75
C VAL A 308 -14.65 -2.65 -31.44
N LYS A 309 -14.36 -3.93 -31.67
CA LYS A 309 -13.14 -4.32 -32.42
C LYS A 309 -13.14 -3.72 -33.84
N VAL A 310 -14.28 -3.68 -34.52
CA VAL A 310 -14.41 -3.06 -35.85
C VAL A 310 -14.13 -1.56 -35.77
N GLU A 311 -14.70 -0.85 -34.80
CA GLU A 311 -14.45 0.59 -34.61
C GLU A 311 -12.98 0.87 -34.26
N LEU A 312 -12.38 0.10 -33.35
CA LEU A 312 -10.96 0.26 -33.01
C LEU A 312 -10.05 0.00 -34.21
N ARG A 313 -10.37 -0.96 -35.10
CA ARG A 313 -9.64 -1.18 -36.36
C ARG A 313 -9.69 0.05 -37.25
N LYS A 314 -10.86 0.67 -37.44
CA LYS A 314 -10.99 1.92 -38.21
C LYS A 314 -10.11 3.04 -37.62
N LEU A 315 -10.00 3.13 -36.29
CA LEU A 315 -9.12 4.11 -35.63
C LEU A 315 -7.62 3.88 -35.89
N THR A 316 -7.21 2.65 -36.24
CA THR A 316 -5.80 2.37 -36.56
C THR A 316 -5.39 2.86 -37.95
N GLU A 317 -6.35 3.11 -38.85
CA GLU A 317 -6.10 3.60 -40.20
C GLU A 317 -5.60 5.05 -40.16
N GLY A 318 -4.41 5.30 -40.70
CA GLY A 318 -3.79 6.64 -40.68
C GLY A 318 -3.19 7.09 -39.34
N LEU A 319 -3.35 6.32 -38.27
CA LEU A 319 -2.77 6.63 -36.95
C LEU A 319 -1.27 6.24 -36.90
N SER A 320 -0.42 7.14 -36.42
CA SER A 320 0.99 6.84 -36.15
C SER A 320 1.17 6.19 -34.78
N LEU A 321 2.08 5.22 -34.68
CA LEU A 321 2.36 4.54 -33.42
C LEU A 321 2.93 5.50 -32.37
N ASP A 322 3.77 6.46 -32.79
CA ASP A 322 4.32 7.49 -31.90
C ASP A 322 3.22 8.35 -31.27
N HIS A 323 2.21 8.74 -32.04
CA HIS A 323 1.09 9.52 -31.52
C HIS A 323 0.25 8.70 -30.54
N LEU A 324 -0.05 7.45 -30.86
CA LEU A 324 -0.78 6.55 -29.97
C LEU A 324 -0.05 6.34 -28.64
N VAL A 325 1.27 6.16 -28.67
CA VAL A 325 2.11 6.03 -27.47
C VAL A 325 2.13 7.34 -26.67
N HIS A 326 2.17 8.50 -27.33
CA HIS A 326 2.05 9.80 -26.66
C HIS A 326 0.73 9.90 -25.90
N VAL A 327 -0.39 9.69 -26.59
CA VAL A 327 -1.75 9.74 -26.00
C VAL A 327 -1.86 8.78 -24.81
N LEU A 328 -1.41 7.53 -24.97
CA LEU A 328 -1.41 6.54 -23.89
C LEU A 328 -0.60 6.98 -22.67
N LYS A 329 0.58 7.57 -22.88
CA LYS A 329 1.42 8.08 -21.77
C LYS A 329 0.71 9.21 -21.04
N THR A 330 0.15 10.17 -21.76
CA THR A 330 -0.56 11.31 -21.17
C THR A 330 -1.76 10.85 -20.34
N PHE A 331 -2.60 9.97 -20.89
CA PHE A 331 -3.74 9.41 -20.16
C PHE A 331 -3.32 8.50 -19.01
N SER A 332 -2.21 7.77 -19.11
CA SER A 332 -1.70 6.92 -18.02
C SER A 332 -1.17 7.71 -16.82
N ALA A 333 -0.80 8.97 -17.01
CA ALA A 333 -0.28 9.85 -15.96
C ALA A 333 -1.39 10.47 -15.09
N VAL A 334 -2.65 10.33 -15.48
CA VAL A 334 -3.80 10.87 -14.76
C VAL A 334 -4.02 10.11 -13.45
N ASP A 335 -3.86 10.80 -12.32
CA ASP A 335 -4.16 10.25 -10.99
C ASP A 335 -5.56 10.68 -10.52
N VAL A 336 -6.59 10.01 -11.05
CA VAL A 336 -8.00 10.30 -10.70
C VAL A 336 -8.31 10.04 -9.21
N LYS A 337 -7.47 9.25 -8.51
CA LYS A 337 -7.69 8.88 -7.09
C LYS A 337 -7.55 10.05 -6.12
N ARG A 338 -6.84 11.11 -6.50
CA ARG A 338 -6.57 12.26 -5.62
C ARG A 338 -7.66 13.32 -5.67
N ASP A 339 -8.46 13.36 -6.73
CA ASP A 339 -9.38 14.46 -7.00
C ASP A 339 -10.69 13.95 -7.62
N LEU A 340 -11.47 13.20 -6.83
CA LEU A 340 -12.66 12.46 -7.26
C LEU A 340 -13.80 13.33 -7.83
N VAL A 341 -13.71 14.66 -7.69
CA VAL A 341 -14.74 15.61 -8.10
C VAL A 341 -14.31 16.42 -9.33
N SER A 342 -13.01 16.47 -9.64
CA SER A 342 -12.48 17.36 -10.68
C SER A 342 -12.35 16.63 -12.01
N THR A 343 -12.95 17.20 -13.07
CA THR A 343 -12.73 16.78 -14.47
C THR A 343 -11.37 17.22 -14.99
N LEU A 344 -10.73 18.20 -14.33
CA LEU A 344 -9.51 18.86 -14.78
C LEU A 344 -8.36 17.90 -15.13
N PRO A 345 -8.06 16.83 -14.37
CA PRO A 345 -6.99 15.90 -14.73
C PRO A 345 -7.19 15.23 -16.08
N LEU A 346 -8.45 14.89 -16.42
CA LEU A 346 -8.81 14.25 -17.68
C LEU A 346 -8.81 15.27 -18.83
N GLU A 347 -9.31 16.48 -18.57
CA GLU A 347 -9.26 17.60 -19.53
C GLU A 347 -7.81 17.96 -19.87
N MET A 348 -6.94 18.04 -18.87
CA MET A 348 -5.51 18.29 -19.07
C MET A 348 -4.87 17.20 -19.91
N ALA A 349 -5.15 15.92 -19.64
CA ALA A 349 -4.59 14.82 -20.43
C ALA A 349 -5.02 14.86 -21.89
N LEU A 350 -6.28 15.19 -22.17
CA LEU A 350 -6.79 15.37 -23.53
C LEU A 350 -6.13 16.55 -24.24
N VAL A 351 -5.96 17.68 -23.56
CA VAL A 351 -5.30 18.86 -24.13
C VAL A 351 -3.82 18.57 -24.38
N GLU A 352 -3.11 18.00 -23.41
CA GLU A 352 -1.69 17.62 -23.53
C GLU A 352 -1.45 16.55 -24.61
N SER A 353 -2.40 15.63 -24.82
CA SER A 353 -2.28 14.65 -25.91
C SER A 353 -2.38 15.30 -27.29
N SER A 354 -3.14 16.39 -27.40
CA SER A 354 -3.26 17.19 -28.64
C SER A 354 -2.06 18.12 -28.89
N ILE A 355 -1.34 18.48 -27.83
CA ILE A 355 -0.12 19.28 -27.94
C ILE A 355 1.05 18.33 -28.18
N THR A 356 1.44 18.16 -29.45
CA THR A 356 2.68 17.47 -29.77
C THR A 356 3.84 18.26 -29.15
N PRO A 357 4.67 17.67 -28.26
CA PRO A 357 5.85 18.35 -27.80
C PRO A 357 6.72 18.61 -29.02
N LYS A 358 6.87 19.89 -29.37
CA LYS A 358 7.85 20.32 -30.37
C LYS A 358 9.17 19.75 -29.89
N ALA A 359 9.77 18.83 -30.65
CA ALA A 359 11.10 18.30 -30.35
C ALA A 359 11.98 19.51 -29.98
N PRO A 360 12.77 19.45 -28.89
CA PRO A 360 13.61 20.56 -28.52
C PRO A 360 14.42 20.92 -29.76
N VAL A 361 14.22 22.14 -30.26
CA VAL A 361 15.03 22.67 -31.34
C VAL A 361 16.42 22.69 -30.76
N VAL A 362 17.24 21.69 -31.12
CA VAL A 362 18.67 21.75 -30.94
C VAL A 362 19.07 22.98 -31.74
N GLN A 363 19.26 24.10 -31.05
CA GLN A 363 19.91 25.26 -31.65
C GLN A 363 21.26 24.75 -32.14
N ALA A 364 21.38 24.61 -33.47
CA ALA A 364 22.63 24.29 -34.09
C ALA A 364 23.62 25.37 -33.64
N ALA A 365 24.60 24.96 -32.83
CA ALA A 365 25.70 25.82 -32.45
C ALA A 365 26.34 26.37 -33.74
N PRO A 366 26.61 27.68 -33.83
CA PRO A 366 27.21 28.24 -35.02
C PRO A 366 28.59 27.62 -35.23
N ALA A 367 28.83 27.13 -36.44
CA ALA A 367 30.10 26.55 -36.85
C ALA A 367 31.24 27.56 -36.63
N PRO A 368 32.41 27.16 -36.06
CA PRO A 368 33.55 28.06 -35.96
C PRO A 368 34.11 28.35 -37.36
N ALA A 369 34.25 29.64 -37.64
CA ALA A 369 34.85 30.17 -38.86
C ALA A 369 36.33 29.79 -38.97
N ALA A 370 36.76 29.57 -40.21
CA ALA A 370 38.10 29.21 -40.61
C ALA A 370 39.15 30.27 -40.26
N SER A 371 40.30 29.82 -39.78
CA SER A 371 41.57 30.56 -39.88
C SER A 371 42.71 29.59 -40.17
N ALA A 372 43.36 29.80 -41.31
CA ALA A 372 44.68 29.27 -41.67
C ALA A 372 45.64 30.47 -41.88
N PRO A 373 46.96 30.33 -42.08
CA PRO A 373 47.84 29.14 -41.94
C PRO A 373 49.14 29.43 -41.13
N ALA A 374 49.88 28.39 -40.75
CA ALA A 374 51.30 28.48 -40.39
C ALA A 374 52.10 27.31 -41.03
N PRO A 375 53.39 27.51 -41.39
CA PRO A 375 54.02 26.77 -42.47
C PRO A 375 54.77 25.49 -42.05
N ALA A 376 54.99 24.65 -43.06
CA ALA A 376 55.54 23.30 -43.05
C ALA A 376 57.00 23.19 -42.59
N ARG A 377 57.35 22.04 -41.98
CA ARG A 377 58.61 21.31 -42.23
C ARG A 377 58.39 19.79 -42.17
N GLN A 378 59.09 19.14 -43.09
CA GLN A 378 59.03 17.75 -43.57
C GLN A 378 59.72 16.75 -42.63
N GLY A 379 59.20 15.52 -42.51
CA GLY A 379 59.80 14.29 -43.07
C GLY A 379 59.93 13.27 -41.90
N THR A 380 59.78 11.95 -41.99
CA THR A 380 59.80 10.92 -43.04
C THR A 380 59.08 9.66 -42.48
N ALA A 381 58.76 8.70 -43.35
CA ALA A 381 57.80 7.59 -43.17
C ALA A 381 58.39 6.29 -42.50
N PRO A 382 57.74 5.10 -42.60
CA PRO A 382 57.10 4.27 -41.55
C PRO A 382 57.91 2.95 -41.29
N PRO A 383 57.45 1.79 -40.72
CA PRO A 383 56.09 1.29 -40.39
C PRO A 383 55.94 0.36 -39.13
N ARG A 384 54.75 -0.26 -39.03
CA ARG A 384 54.43 -1.66 -38.61
C ARG A 384 53.71 -1.92 -37.27
N ALA A 385 52.79 -2.88 -37.38
CA ALA A 385 51.74 -3.33 -36.47
C ALA A 385 52.25 -4.24 -35.29
N PRO A 386 51.38 -4.63 -34.34
CA PRO A 386 51.72 -4.79 -32.92
C PRO A 386 52.14 -6.20 -32.51
N ALA A 387 52.92 -6.30 -31.43
CA ALA A 387 53.22 -7.55 -30.74
C ALA A 387 53.00 -7.43 -29.22
N ARG A 388 51.94 -8.10 -28.78
CA ARG A 388 51.69 -8.80 -27.51
C ARG A 388 52.84 -8.83 -26.48
N GLN A 389 52.57 -8.41 -25.24
CA GLN A 389 53.32 -8.85 -24.06
C GLN A 389 52.38 -9.24 -22.91
N GLN A 390 52.74 -10.37 -22.30
CA GLN A 390 52.12 -11.05 -21.16
C GLN A 390 52.58 -10.45 -19.81
N PRO A 391 51.91 -10.83 -18.70
CA PRO A 391 51.93 -10.10 -17.43
C PRO A 391 53.06 -10.54 -16.49
N ARG A 392 53.48 -9.65 -15.57
CA ARG A 392 54.28 -10.00 -14.39
C ARG A 392 53.59 -9.60 -13.09
N ALA A 393 53.69 -10.53 -12.15
CA ALA A 393 53.01 -10.62 -10.86
C ALA A 393 53.73 -9.83 -9.74
N PRO A 394 53.15 -9.76 -8.52
CA PRO A 394 53.35 -8.72 -7.51
C PRO A 394 54.21 -9.16 -6.31
N VAL A 395 54.70 -8.19 -5.52
CA VAL A 395 55.24 -8.39 -4.15
C VAL A 395 55.23 -7.04 -3.38
N PRO A 396 55.37 -6.98 -2.02
CA PRO A 396 54.31 -7.17 -1.03
C PRO A 396 54.18 -6.02 0.00
N SER A 397 53.18 -6.15 0.87
CA SER A 397 52.84 -5.34 2.05
C SER A 397 53.73 -5.58 3.28
N GLY A 398 53.93 -4.53 4.10
CA GLY A 398 54.50 -4.54 5.46
C GLY A 398 53.83 -3.47 6.36
N PRO A 399 54.03 -3.51 7.71
CA PRO A 399 52.96 -3.43 8.71
C PRO A 399 52.88 -2.10 9.53
N PRO A 400 51.91 -1.93 10.46
CA PRO A 400 51.51 -0.64 11.01
C PRO A 400 52.01 -0.36 12.45
N ALA A 401 52.17 0.92 12.80
CA ALA A 401 52.05 1.45 14.17
C ALA A 401 52.08 2.99 14.15
N GLY A 402 51.27 3.64 15.00
CA GLY A 402 51.50 5.03 15.40
C GLY A 402 50.26 5.90 15.52
N SER A 403 49.59 5.80 16.67
CA SER A 403 48.66 6.77 17.23
C SER A 403 49.25 8.19 17.30
N ARG A 404 48.44 9.21 17.01
CA ARG A 404 48.54 10.54 17.65
C ARG A 404 47.25 11.35 17.47
N ASP A 405 46.75 11.81 18.61
CA ASP A 405 45.65 12.73 18.82
C ASP A 405 45.88 14.12 18.20
N ILE A 406 44.83 14.71 17.62
CA ILE A 406 44.64 16.16 17.45
C ILE A 406 43.13 16.49 17.66
N PRO A 407 42.77 17.60 18.34
CA PRO A 407 41.49 17.82 19.04
C PRO A 407 40.39 18.47 18.18
N PRO A 408 39.13 18.53 18.65
CA PRO A 408 38.02 19.08 17.86
C PRO A 408 37.92 20.59 18.00
N ALA A 409 37.88 21.29 16.85
CA ALA A 409 37.48 22.68 16.76
C ALA A 409 36.17 22.80 15.96
N ALA A 410 35.28 23.65 16.50
CA ALA A 410 33.94 23.94 16.05
C ALA A 410 33.83 24.42 14.59
N ARG A 411 32.65 24.19 13.99
CA ARG A 411 31.96 25.16 13.11
C ARG A 411 30.50 24.74 12.83
N ASP A 412 29.67 25.78 12.79
CA ASP A 412 28.23 25.81 12.63
C ASP A 412 27.66 25.17 11.34
N PRO A 413 26.35 24.85 11.34
CA PRO A 413 25.64 24.26 10.21
C PRO A 413 25.01 25.33 9.30
N SER A 414 25.23 25.22 7.99
CA SER A 414 24.45 25.95 6.98
C SER A 414 23.96 25.04 5.83
N THR A 415 22.64 24.95 5.74
CA THR A 415 21.78 25.00 4.53
C THR A 415 21.73 23.82 3.55
N TYR A 416 20.56 23.15 3.50
CA TYR A 416 19.61 23.08 2.34
C TYR A 416 18.29 22.47 2.85
N ARG A 417 17.24 23.27 3.15
CA ARG A 417 16.10 23.73 2.33
C ARG A 417 15.06 22.64 1.98
N GLN A 418 13.97 22.59 2.75
CA GLN A 418 12.69 21.94 2.40
C GLN A 418 11.69 22.99 1.84
N PRO A 419 10.75 22.60 0.96
CA PRO A 419 9.80 23.52 0.33
C PRO A 419 8.63 23.90 1.25
N ALA A 420 8.13 25.11 1.06
CA ALA A 420 7.02 25.73 1.77
C ALA A 420 5.66 25.12 1.40
N ALA A 421 4.77 25.00 2.39
CA ALA A 421 3.34 24.94 2.20
C ALA A 421 2.69 26.11 2.94
N SER A 422 1.79 26.80 2.23
CA SER A 422 1.10 28.03 2.58
C SER A 422 0.05 27.83 3.67
N THR A 423 -0.09 28.80 4.57
CA THR A 423 -1.24 28.94 5.49
C THR A 423 -1.52 30.45 5.64
N PRO A 424 -2.79 30.91 5.62
CA PRO A 424 -3.13 32.34 5.61
C PRO A 424 -2.69 33.09 6.89
N PRO A 425 -2.58 34.43 6.85
CA PRO A 425 -1.84 35.21 7.84
C PRO A 425 -2.55 35.25 9.21
N ARG A 426 -1.80 34.92 10.26
CA ARG A 426 -2.20 35.07 11.68
C ARG A 426 -2.18 36.55 12.08
N GLN A 427 -3.13 36.98 12.91
CA GLN A 427 -2.90 38.11 13.81
C GLN A 427 -1.71 37.73 14.70
N ALA A 428 -0.57 38.40 14.50
CA ALA A 428 0.66 38.11 15.23
C ALA A 428 0.49 38.57 16.68
N ASP A 429 0.39 37.60 17.59
CA ASP A 429 0.43 37.81 19.03
C ASP A 429 1.88 37.55 19.49
N PRO A 430 2.71 38.60 19.64
CA PRO A 430 4.15 38.46 19.88
C PRO A 430 4.46 37.77 21.21
N GLN A 431 3.55 37.81 22.19
CA GLN A 431 3.69 37.12 23.47
C GLN A 431 3.51 35.61 23.31
N TRP A 432 2.56 35.16 22.49
CA TRP A 432 2.36 33.73 22.23
C TRP A 432 3.50 33.10 21.41
N ASP A 433 4.05 33.85 20.46
CA ASP A 433 5.23 33.39 19.71
C ASP A 433 6.45 33.15 20.62
N GLN A 434 6.57 33.91 21.71
CA GLN A 434 7.59 33.68 22.73
C GLN A 434 7.37 32.35 23.48
N VAL A 435 6.12 32.03 23.84
CA VAL A 435 5.75 30.73 24.44
C VAL A 435 6.15 29.58 23.52
N VAL A 436 5.72 29.61 22.26
CA VAL A 436 6.00 28.55 21.28
C VAL A 436 7.50 28.40 21.02
N ARG A 437 8.26 29.52 20.99
CA ARG A 437 9.72 29.49 20.83
C ARG A 437 10.42 28.90 22.04
N SER A 438 10.00 29.25 23.25
CA SER A 438 10.60 28.73 24.50
C SER A 438 10.44 27.21 24.62
N LEU A 439 9.33 26.67 24.09
CA LEU A 439 9.02 25.24 24.11
C LEU A 439 9.46 24.48 22.85
N ARG A 440 10.17 25.12 21.91
CA ARG A 440 10.58 24.51 20.63
C ARG A 440 11.41 23.24 20.80
N HIS A 441 12.25 23.20 21.83
CA HIS A 441 13.10 22.05 22.17
C HIS A 441 12.60 21.30 23.41
N ALA A 442 11.47 21.71 24.00
CA ALA A 442 10.85 21.03 25.13
C ALA A 442 10.15 19.76 24.64
N LYS A 443 10.73 18.61 24.99
CA LYS A 443 10.13 17.30 24.77
C LYS A 443 9.25 16.99 25.98
N GLY A 444 7.95 16.84 25.74
CA GLY A 444 7.04 16.24 26.71
C GLY A 444 7.29 14.73 26.83
N LYS A 445 6.34 14.02 27.43
CA LYS A 445 6.42 12.58 27.67
C LYS A 445 6.51 11.78 26.36
N LYS A 446 5.73 12.15 25.35
CA LYS A 446 5.64 11.49 24.04
C LYS A 446 5.86 12.47 22.88
N TYR A 447 5.42 13.71 23.01
CA TYR A 447 5.38 14.69 21.93
C TYR A 447 6.21 15.94 22.21
N ASN A 448 6.58 16.68 21.16
CA ASN A 448 7.22 17.99 21.31
C ASN A 448 6.15 19.05 21.59
N LEU A 449 6.25 19.71 22.75
CA LEU A 449 5.23 20.65 23.24
C LEU A 449 5.13 21.90 22.35
N GLY A 450 6.27 22.41 21.87
CA GLY A 450 6.30 23.56 20.95
C GLY A 450 5.65 23.29 19.60
N SER A 451 5.75 22.05 19.09
CA SER A 451 5.05 21.64 17.86
C SER A 451 3.54 21.55 18.06
N LEU A 452 3.08 20.98 19.18
CA LEU A 452 1.64 20.90 19.47
C LEU A 452 1.04 22.29 19.66
N LEU A 453 1.68 23.17 20.45
CA LEU A 453 1.20 24.53 20.70
C LEU A 453 1.17 25.41 19.46
N ARG A 454 1.96 25.08 18.42
CA ARG A 454 1.89 25.77 17.13
C ARG A 454 0.56 25.56 16.43
N ASP A 455 -0.09 24.42 16.63
CA ASP A 455 -1.36 24.08 15.99
C ASP A 455 -2.59 24.58 16.76
N CYS A 456 -2.39 25.26 17.89
CA CYS A 456 -3.42 26.03 18.58
C CYS A 456 -3.84 27.21 17.68
N ARG A 457 -5.11 27.20 17.23
CA ARG A 457 -5.65 28.23 16.32
C ARG A 457 -6.23 29.42 17.07
N GLU A 458 -7.00 29.14 18.11
CA GLU A 458 -7.66 30.16 18.93
C GLU A 458 -7.25 29.97 20.39
N ARG A 459 -7.24 31.09 21.12
CA ARG A 459 -6.92 31.14 22.54
C ARG A 459 -7.92 32.06 23.19
N ARG A 460 -8.54 31.60 24.27
CA ARG A 460 -9.49 32.39 25.05
C ARG A 460 -9.02 32.46 26.49
N VAL A 461 -8.95 33.66 27.03
CA VAL A 461 -8.69 33.90 28.44
C VAL A 461 -10.02 34.31 29.07
N ASP A 462 -10.51 33.49 30.00
CA ASP A 462 -11.64 33.85 30.88
C ASP A 462 -11.09 33.81 32.32
N ASP A 463 -11.04 34.97 32.97
CA ASP A 463 -10.47 35.20 34.31
C ASP A 463 -9.09 34.52 34.49
N ASP A 464 -9.02 33.45 35.29
CA ASP A 464 -7.80 32.71 35.61
C ASP A 464 -7.57 31.48 34.69
N THR A 465 -8.39 31.29 33.64
CA THR A 465 -8.32 30.11 32.76
C THR A 465 -7.93 30.48 31.33
N LEU A 466 -6.84 29.88 30.83
CA LEU A 466 -6.42 29.96 29.43
C LEU A 466 -6.88 28.70 28.69
N THR A 467 -7.85 28.86 27.79
CA THR A 467 -8.35 27.80 26.92
C THR A 467 -7.63 27.80 25.58
N LEU A 468 -6.94 26.70 25.27
CA LEU A 468 -6.24 26.46 24.01
C LEU A 468 -7.14 25.67 23.05
N MET A 469 -7.51 26.27 21.94
CA MET A 469 -8.45 25.70 20.97
C MET A 469 -7.71 25.15 19.74
N PHE A 470 -7.89 23.85 19.49
CA PHE A 470 -7.23 23.12 18.42
C PHE A 470 -8.19 22.83 17.26
N ALA A 471 -7.69 22.95 16.03
CA ALA A 471 -8.50 22.69 14.82
C ALA A 471 -8.76 21.21 14.55
N HIS A 472 -7.86 20.33 15.02
CA HIS A 472 -7.95 18.88 14.78
C HIS A 472 -8.01 18.14 16.10
N ARG A 473 -8.99 17.23 16.21
CA ARG A 473 -9.19 16.38 17.39
C ARG A 473 -7.95 15.58 17.78
N ALA A 474 -7.21 15.08 16.79
CA ALA A 474 -5.96 14.35 17.04
C ALA A 474 -4.90 15.20 17.76
N HIS A 475 -4.83 16.52 17.50
CA HIS A 475 -3.85 17.40 18.16
C HIS A 475 -4.31 17.78 19.57
N MET A 476 -5.62 17.98 19.75
CA MET A 476 -6.24 18.17 21.06
C MET A 476 -5.98 16.97 21.97
N GLU A 477 -6.24 15.75 21.50
CA GLU A 477 -6.05 14.51 22.28
C GLU A 477 -4.58 14.29 22.67
N ARG A 478 -3.64 14.57 21.75
CA ARG A 478 -2.19 14.51 22.05
C ARG A 478 -1.76 15.55 23.08
N MET A 479 -2.31 16.77 23.01
CA MET A 479 -2.02 17.81 23.99
C MET A 479 -2.60 17.44 25.36
N GLN A 480 -3.82 16.90 25.39
CA GLN A 480 -4.45 16.43 26.62
C GLN A 480 -3.62 15.32 27.29
N GLU A 481 -3.13 14.35 26.51
CA GLU A 481 -2.26 13.27 27.01
C GLU A 481 -0.95 13.80 27.61
N GLU A 482 -0.40 14.90 27.08
CA GLU A 482 0.75 15.59 27.68
C GLU A 482 0.38 16.36 28.94
N PHE A 483 -0.82 16.92 29.04
CA PHE A 483 -1.28 17.62 30.25
C PHE A 483 -1.63 16.69 31.42
N ASP A 484 -1.92 15.42 31.13
CA ASP A 484 -2.07 14.38 32.15
C ASP A 484 -0.74 14.07 32.87
N ASP A 485 0.40 14.43 32.25
CA ASP A 485 1.72 14.35 32.88
C ASP A 485 2.07 15.65 33.66
N PRO A 486 2.34 15.57 34.98
CA PRO A 486 2.62 16.76 35.79
C PRO A 486 3.86 17.55 35.35
N ALA A 487 4.87 16.89 34.77
CA ALA A 487 6.11 17.55 34.35
C ALA A 487 5.90 18.32 33.03
N SER A 488 5.23 17.70 32.06
CA SER A 488 4.82 18.38 30.82
C SER A 488 3.88 19.56 31.10
N ARG A 489 2.88 19.39 31.98
CA ARG A 489 1.96 20.47 32.39
C ARG A 489 2.70 21.65 33.03
N LYS A 490 3.69 21.38 33.88
CA LYS A 490 4.51 22.42 34.51
C LYS A 490 5.34 23.20 33.48
N LEU A 491 5.99 22.53 32.53
CA LEU A 491 6.78 23.18 31.48
C LEU A 491 5.94 24.17 30.65
N VAL A 492 4.71 23.78 30.29
CA VAL A 492 3.82 24.69 29.54
C VAL A 492 3.37 25.86 30.42
N ARG A 493 3.06 25.62 31.70
CA ARG A 493 2.68 26.68 32.64
C ARG A 493 3.80 27.70 32.85
N ASP A 494 5.02 27.23 33.08
CA ASP A 494 6.19 28.09 33.30
C ASP A 494 6.47 28.96 32.05
N ALA A 495 6.30 28.39 30.85
CA ALA A 495 6.44 29.13 29.59
C ALA A 495 5.33 30.18 29.39
N VAL A 496 4.08 29.84 29.74
CA VAL A 496 2.93 30.75 29.69
C VAL A 496 3.09 31.90 30.69
N GLN A 497 3.48 31.61 31.93
CA GLN A 497 3.73 32.61 32.97
C GLN A 497 4.86 33.56 32.58
N SER A 498 5.95 33.02 32.02
CA SER A 498 7.09 33.82 31.55
C SER A 498 6.74 34.80 30.43
N ALA A 499 5.79 34.45 29.55
CA ALA A 499 5.40 35.27 28.41
C ALA A 499 4.21 36.20 28.66
N LEU A 500 3.22 35.75 29.45
CA LEU A 500 1.96 36.48 29.69
C LEU A 500 1.91 37.15 31.07
N GLY A 501 2.90 36.92 31.94
CA GLY A 501 3.08 37.62 33.21
C GLY A 501 2.09 37.26 34.31
N SER A 502 1.16 36.33 34.07
CA SER A 502 0.14 35.86 35.03
C SER A 502 0.08 34.33 35.03
N GLU A 503 -0.27 33.73 36.17
CA GLU A 503 -0.52 32.30 36.26
C GLU A 503 -1.94 31.98 35.78
N TYR A 504 -2.04 31.15 34.73
CA TYR A 504 -3.32 30.69 34.21
C TYR A 504 -3.47 29.17 34.42
N GLU A 505 -4.67 28.72 34.73
CA GLU A 505 -5.05 27.32 34.56
C GLU A 505 -5.27 27.04 33.07
N ILE A 506 -4.51 26.10 32.51
CA ILE A 506 -4.56 25.80 31.08
C ILE A 506 -5.56 24.67 30.83
N GLN A 507 -6.54 24.94 29.97
CA GLN A 507 -7.49 23.96 29.45
C GLN A 507 -7.34 23.81 27.94
N VAL A 508 -7.72 22.65 27.42
CA VAL A 508 -7.63 22.33 26.00
C VAL A 508 -9.02 21.98 25.47
N SER A 509 -9.41 22.56 24.34
CA SER A 509 -10.69 22.29 23.69
C SER A 509 -10.56 22.24 22.17
N LEU A 510 -11.61 21.75 21.51
CA LEU A 510 -11.75 21.81 20.05
C LEU A 510 -12.26 23.18 19.63
N ALA A 511 -11.72 23.71 18.54
CA ALA A 511 -12.27 24.89 17.89
C ALA A 511 -13.57 24.50 17.18
N ASP A 512 -14.70 24.60 17.88
CA ASP A 512 -16.01 24.32 17.30
C ASP A 512 -16.39 25.43 16.31
N GLY A 513 -16.65 25.03 15.06
CA GLY A 513 -17.39 25.85 14.11
C GLY A 513 -18.83 26.00 14.61
N GLY A 514 -19.09 27.03 15.42
CA GLY A 514 -20.41 27.55 15.78
C GLY A 514 -21.43 26.55 16.32
N GLY A 515 -21.59 26.48 17.65
CA GLY A 515 -22.75 25.80 18.25
C GLY A 515 -22.69 25.67 19.76
N ASN A 516 -23.50 26.46 20.46
CA ASN A 516 -23.71 26.43 21.90
C ASN A 516 -24.38 25.10 22.33
N GLY A 517 -23.76 24.30 23.21
CA GLY A 517 -24.31 23.04 23.75
C GLY A 517 -23.82 22.75 25.18
N PRO A 518 -24.65 22.14 26.06
CA PRO A 518 -24.54 22.33 27.50
C PRO A 518 -23.43 21.50 28.17
N LYS A 519 -22.88 22.06 29.26
CA LYS A 519 -21.87 21.48 30.15
C LYS A 519 -22.23 20.03 30.54
N GLN A 520 -21.41 19.06 30.14
CA GLN A 520 -21.57 17.65 30.53
C GLN A 520 -20.81 17.35 31.84
N ASN A 521 -21.53 16.82 32.83
CA ASN A 521 -21.03 16.48 34.16
C ASN A 521 -20.23 15.17 34.21
N VAL A 522 -19.30 15.11 35.18
CA VAL A 522 -18.24 14.09 35.34
C VAL A 522 -18.77 12.65 35.50
N ALA A 523 -19.97 12.47 36.08
CA ALA A 523 -20.57 11.13 36.28
C ALA A 523 -20.80 10.36 34.97
N GLN A 524 -21.05 11.07 33.86
CA GLN A 524 -21.26 10.46 32.54
C GLN A 524 -19.96 10.07 31.82
N LYS A 525 -18.79 10.38 32.40
CA LYS A 525 -17.47 9.94 31.89
C LYS A 525 -17.07 8.54 32.37
N SER A 526 -17.82 7.93 33.30
CA SER A 526 -17.53 6.57 33.75
C SER A 526 -17.57 5.57 32.59
N HIS A 527 -16.52 4.76 32.45
CA HIS A 527 -16.40 3.73 31.40
C HIS A 527 -17.59 2.77 31.41
N LEU A 528 -18.17 2.49 32.58
CA LEU A 528 -19.33 1.62 32.75
C LEU A 528 -20.60 2.26 32.19
N VAL A 529 -20.84 3.54 32.46
CA VAL A 529 -22.00 4.28 31.93
C VAL A 529 -21.88 4.41 30.40
N ARG A 530 -20.66 4.59 29.90
CA ARG A 530 -20.39 4.64 28.45
C ARG A 530 -20.64 3.29 27.76
N ALA A 531 -20.21 2.19 28.38
CA ALA A 531 -20.49 0.85 27.88
C ALA A 531 -21.99 0.54 27.89
N ALA A 532 -22.71 0.89 28.96
CA ALA A 532 -24.16 0.70 29.07
C ALA A 532 -24.94 1.48 27.99
N ARG A 533 -24.54 2.73 27.70
CA ARG A 533 -25.16 3.53 26.62
C ARG A 533 -24.88 2.96 25.22
N MET A 534 -23.69 2.41 24.98
CA MET A 534 -23.37 1.71 23.72
C MET A 534 -24.20 0.43 23.53
N MET A 535 -24.65 -0.20 24.63
CA MET A 535 -25.58 -1.31 24.61
C MET A 535 -27.06 -0.87 24.59
N GLY A 536 -27.34 0.42 24.37
CA GLY A 536 -28.69 0.96 24.19
C GLY A 536 -29.38 1.45 25.47
N ALA A 537 -28.70 1.45 26.63
CA ALA A 537 -29.27 1.97 27.86
C ALA A 537 -29.44 3.49 27.83
N ARG A 538 -30.51 4.01 28.46
CA ARG A 538 -30.75 5.45 28.67
C ARG A 538 -30.69 5.75 30.16
N VAL A 539 -30.05 6.86 30.53
CA VAL A 539 -30.03 7.35 31.91
C VAL A 539 -31.41 7.90 32.25
N ILE A 540 -32.05 7.35 33.29
CA ILE A 540 -33.44 7.68 33.67
C ILE A 540 -33.46 8.71 34.81
N ALA A 541 -32.50 8.63 35.74
CA ALA A 541 -32.29 9.60 36.82
C ALA A 541 -30.84 9.50 37.33
N GLU A 542 -30.28 10.62 37.78
CA GLU A 542 -29.02 10.68 38.53
C GLU A 542 -29.35 11.16 39.96
N LYS A 543 -28.89 10.43 40.99
CA LYS A 543 -28.98 10.84 42.40
C LYS A 543 -27.57 10.92 42.96
N GLU A 544 -27.20 12.06 43.54
CA GLU A 544 -25.99 12.17 44.35
C GLU A 544 -26.29 11.60 45.73
N GLU A 545 -25.69 10.46 46.07
CA GLU A 545 -25.65 9.99 47.45
C GLU A 545 -24.50 10.69 48.16
N THR A 546 -24.83 11.65 49.02
CA THR A 546 -23.90 12.16 50.02
C THR A 546 -23.71 11.10 51.09
N PRO A 547 -22.47 10.67 51.41
CA PRO A 547 -22.23 9.70 52.46
C PRO A 547 -22.35 10.39 53.81
N ASN A 548 -23.58 10.44 54.33
CA ASN A 548 -23.94 10.60 55.74
C ASN A 548 -25.47 10.48 55.85
N ASP A 549 -25.95 9.25 56.02
CA ASP A 549 -26.92 8.88 57.04
C ASP A 549 -26.90 7.34 57.12
N GLU A 550 -26.84 6.83 58.35
CA GLU A 550 -26.64 5.43 58.76
C GLU A 550 -27.67 4.43 58.22
#